data_AF-A0A1X1EMG4-F1
#
_entry.id   AF-A0A1X1EMG4-F1
#
_cell.length_a   1.000
_cell.length_b   1.000
_cell.length_c   1.000
_cell.angle_alpha   90.00
_cell.angle_beta   90.00
_cell.angle_gamma   90.00
#
_symmetry.space_group_name_H-M   'P 1'
#
loop_
_entity.id
_entity.type
_entity.pdbx_description
1 polymer ?
#
loop_
_entity_poly.entity_id
_entity_poly.type
_entity_poly.pdbx_seq_one_letter_code
_entity_poly.pdbx_strand_id
1 'polypeptide(L)' 'MPTGQERVEILLQGTRHTPAETLSYYLCEIAGLLENGKADGVEHDDDSGWAFRTFTNAVASAGHN' A
#
# COMPACT_ATOMS: atom_id res chain seq x y z
N MET A 1 1.73 2.48 22.88
CA MET A 1 2.58 1.62 22.01
C MET A 1 1.68 1.07 20.92
N PRO A 2 1.97 1.25 19.63
CA PRO A 2 1.19 0.59 18.58
C PRO A 2 1.34 -0.93 18.76
N THR A 3 0.23 -1.63 19.03
CA THR A 3 0.21 -3.03 19.45
C THR A 3 0.09 -4.03 18.30
N GLY A 4 0.29 -3.60 17.05
CA GLY A 4 0.24 -4.48 15.88
C GLY A 4 1.31 -4.09 14.87
N GLN A 5 1.96 -5.08 14.27
CA GLN A 5 2.68 -4.87 13.01
C GLN A 5 1.61 -4.72 11.92
N GLU A 6 1.48 -3.53 11.36
CA GLU A 6 0.69 -3.32 10.15
C GLU A 6 1.56 -3.67 8.94
N ARG A 7 1.07 -4.59 8.11
CA ARG A 7 1.75 -4.98 6.87
C ARG A 7 1.08 -4.25 5.71
N VAL A 8 1.86 -3.72 4.78
CA VAL A 8 1.37 -3.16 3.52
C VAL A 8 1.88 -4.04 2.37
N GLU A 9 0.99 -4.43 1.48
CA GLU A 9 1.36 -5.00 0.19
C GLU A 9 1.16 -3.94 -0.88
N ILE A 10 2.18 -3.75 -1.73
CA ILE A 10 2.18 -2.78 -2.82
C ILE A 10 2.49 -3.54 -4.12
N LEU A 11 1.66 -3.31 -5.14
CA LEU A 11 1.89 -3.72 -6.51
C LEU A 11 2.21 -2.47 -7.33
N LEU A 12 3.35 -2.47 -8.02
CA LEU A 12 3.70 -1.46 -9.01
C LEU A 12 3.78 -2.14 -10.38
N GLN A 13 3.02 -1.62 -11.34
CA GLN A 13 3.05 -2.05 -12.72
C GLN A 13 3.63 -0.93 -13.59
N GLY A 14 4.59 -1.30 -14.42
CA GLY A 14 5.12 -0.44 -15.47
C GLY A 14 5.61 -1.28 -16.64
N THR A 15 5.98 -0.62 -17.71
CA THR A 15 6.60 -1.23 -18.88
C THR A 15 8.12 -1.11 -18.78
N ARG A 16 8.83 -1.76 -19.72
CA ARG A 16 10.29 -1.57 -19.87
C ARG A 16 10.72 -0.12 -20.09
N HIS A 17 9.79 0.75 -20.48
CA HIS A 17 10.02 2.16 -20.78
C HIS A 17 9.53 3.08 -19.66
N THR A 18 8.89 2.55 -18.61
CA THR A 18 8.42 3.37 -17.49
C THR A 18 9.62 3.98 -16.76
N PRO A 19 9.71 5.32 -16.68
CA PRO A 19 10.78 5.99 -15.95
C PRO A 19 10.75 5.66 -14.46
N ALA A 20 11.92 5.61 -13.83
CA ALA A 20 12.03 5.43 -12.37
C ALA A 20 11.32 6.56 -11.59
N GLU A 21 11.25 7.76 -12.18
CA GLU A 21 10.53 8.91 -11.63
C GLU A 21 9.02 8.63 -11.53
N THR A 22 8.43 7.95 -12.52
CA THR A 22 7.01 7.54 -12.48
C THR A 22 6.74 6.53 -11.38
N LEU A 23 7.62 5.54 -11.21
CA LEU A 23 7.48 4.56 -10.12
C LEU A 23 7.64 5.22 -8.73
N SER A 24 8.53 6.21 -8.64
CA SER A 24 8.72 7.00 -7.42
C SER A 24 7.49 7.85 -7.11
N TYR A 25 6.89 8.45 -8.14
CA TYR A 25 5.62 9.18 -8.02
C TYR A 25 4.50 8.29 -7.45
N TYR A 26 4.31 7.09 -7.99
CA TYR A 26 3.31 6.14 -7.47
C TYR A 26 3.54 5.77 -6.00
N LEU A 27 4.80 5.56 -5.60
CA LEU A 27 5.12 5.30 -4.20
C LEU A 27 4.81 6.50 -3.30
N CYS A 28 5.05 7.73 -3.76
CA CYS A 28 4.68 8.94 -3.04
C CYS A 28 3.15 9.07 -2.89
N GLU A 29 2.37 8.74 -3.91
CA GLU A 29 0.91 8.75 -3.81
C GLU A 29 0.40 7.71 -2.81
N ILE A 30 0.91 6.47 -2.89
CA ILE A 30 0.57 5.42 -1.92
C ILE A 30 0.91 5.87 -0.50
N ALA A 31 2.09 6.46 -0.30
CA ALA A 31 2.50 6.98 1.01
C ALA A 31 1.52 8.05 1.51
N GLY A 32 1.15 9.01 0.67
CA GLY A 32 0.15 10.03 1.02
C GLY A 32 -1.22 9.43 1.38
N LEU A 33 -1.67 8.39 0.69
CA LEU A 33 -2.92 7.71 1.01
C LEU A 33 -2.84 6.97 2.35
N LEU A 34 -1.73 6.30 2.63
CA LEU A 34 -1.48 5.64 3.92
C LEU A 34 -1.43 6.65 5.07
N GLU A 35 -0.77 7.80 4.88
CA GLU A 35 -0.73 8.90 5.86
C GLU A 35 -2.14 9.46 6.15
N ASN A 36 -3.04 9.42 5.16
CA ASN A 36 -4.44 9.79 5.31
C ASN A 36 -5.33 8.65 5.85
N GLY A 37 -4.73 7.54 6.28
CA GLY A 37 -5.45 6.41 6.90
C GLY A 37 -6.23 5.56 5.91
N LYS A 38 -5.91 5.60 4.61
CA LYS A 38 -6.53 4.70 3.62
C LYS A 38 -5.98 3.30 3.80
N ALA A 39 -6.87 2.31 3.84
CA ALA A 39 -6.52 0.91 3.98
C ALA A 39 -6.17 0.25 2.62
N ASP A 40 -6.61 0.84 1.52
CA ASP A 40 -6.40 0.33 0.17
C ASP A 40 -6.53 1.45 -0.86
N GLY A 41 -6.04 1.18 -2.06
CA GLY A 41 -6.16 2.07 -3.21
C GLY A 41 -5.64 1.43 -4.48
N VAL A 42 -6.08 1.96 -5.62
CA VAL A 42 -5.64 1.55 -6.95
C VAL A 42 -5.72 2.74 -7.90
N GLU A 43 -4.70 2.86 -8.75
CA GLU A 43 -4.73 3.73 -9.92
C GLU A 43 -4.08 2.99 -11.09
N HIS A 44 -4.69 3.10 -12.26
CA HIS A 44 -4.22 2.42 -13.45
C HIS A 44 -4.42 3.29 -14.68
N ASP A 45 -3.36 3.44 -15.47
CA ASP A 45 -3.32 4.14 -16.75
C ASP A 45 -2.67 3.26 -17.82
N ASP A 46 -3.49 2.83 -18.79
CA ASP A 46 -3.18 1.96 -19.94
C ASP A 46 -2.26 0.76 -19.61
N ASP A 47 -0.95 0.97 -19.58
CA ASP A 47 0.06 -0.06 -19.34
C ASP A 47 0.76 0.02 -17.96
N SER A 48 0.40 1.01 -17.12
CA SER A 48 1.08 1.32 -15.87
C SER A 48 0.11 1.61 -14.73
N GLY A 49 0.57 1.50 -13.49
CA GLY A 49 -0.25 1.82 -12.34
C GLY A 49 0.25 1.22 -11.05
N TRP A 50 -0.56 1.37 -10.02
CA TRP A 50 -0.25 0.90 -8.70
C TRP A 50 -1.51 0.41 -7.97
N ALA A 51 -1.31 -0.49 -7.03
CA ALA A 51 -2.33 -0.87 -6.07
C ALA A 51 -1.67 -1.13 -4.71
N PHE A 52 -2.40 -0.88 -3.63
CA PHE A 52 -1.96 -1.30 -2.31
C PHE A 52 -3.13 -1.75 -1.43
N ARG A 53 -2.79 -2.50 -0.38
CA ARG A 53 -3.68 -2.82 0.73
C ARG A 53 -2.90 -2.96 2.02
N THR A 54 -3.51 -2.57 3.13
CA THR A 54 -3.00 -2.77 4.47
C THR A 54 -3.63 -3.99 5.11
N PHE A 55 -2.87 -4.63 5.97
CA PHE A 55 -3.32 -5.72 6.81
C PHE A 55 -3.05 -5.33 8.24
N THR A 56 -4.12 -5.23 9.00
CA THR A 56 -4.00 -5.26 10.45
C THR A 56 -3.69 -6.71 10.82
N ASN A 57 -2.52 -6.98 11.41
CA ASN A 57 -2.46 -8.14 12.29
C ASN A 57 -3.40 -7.81 13.45
N ALA A 58 -4.66 -8.24 13.33
CA ALA A 58 -5.51 -8.35 14.50
C ALA A 58 -4.72 -9.21 15.47
N VAL A 59 -4.19 -8.61 16.53
CA VAL A 59 -3.81 -9.37 17.71
C VAL A 59 -5.11 -10.07 18.06
N ALA A 60 -5.21 -11.35 17.73
CA ALA A 60 -6.30 -12.18 18.18
C ALA A 60 -6.32 -11.95 19.68
N SER A 61 -7.35 -11.24 20.15
CA SER A 61 -7.61 -11.11 21.56
C SER A 61 -7.84 -12.52 22.05
N ALA A 62 -6.78 -13.19 22.48
CA ALA A 62 -6.86 -14.36 23.32
C ALA A 62 -7.37 -13.87 24.67
N GLY A 63 -8.67 -13.55 24.69
CA GLY A 63 -9.44 -13.34 25.89
C GLY A 63 -10.14 -14.64 26.25
N HIS A 64 -9.98 -15.03 27.51
CA HIS A 64 -10.84 -15.90 28.33
C HIS A 64 -10.90 -17.39 27.89
N ASN A 65 -10.52 -18.38 28.71
CA ASN A 65 -10.59 -18.54 30.17
C ASN A 65 -9.38 -19.32 30.72
#